data_AF-A0A1I4JJW7-F1
#
_entry.id   AF-A0A1I4JJW7-F1
#
_cell.length_a   1.000
_cell.length_b   1.000
_cell.length_c   1.000
_cell.angle_alpha   90.00
_cell.angle_beta   90.00
_cell.angle_gamma   90.00
#
_symmetry.space_group_name_H-M   'P 1'
#
loop_
_entity.id
_entity.type
_entity.pdbx_description
1 polymer ?
#
loop_
_entity_poly.entity_id
_entity_poly.type
_entity_poly.pdbx_seq_one_letter_code
_entity_poly.pdbx_strand_id
1 'polypeptide(L)' 'MSFTVTAGAAPRVYSWQHGSMLSALEQGLSLATSGMAEVRITDGQGRCYSPAALYQVMFGQRDAREMPRARAA' A
#
# COMPACT_ATOMS: atom_id res chain seq x y z
N MET A 1 12.47 -10.79 2.74
CA MET A 1 11.49 -9.80 3.23
C MET A 1 10.14 -10.48 3.29
N SER A 2 9.35 -10.28 4.35
CA SER A 2 7.98 -10.81 4.48
C SER A 2 7.00 -9.64 4.53
N PHE A 3 5.83 -9.83 3.93
CA PHE A 3 4.72 -8.91 3.95
C PHE A 3 3.46 -9.66 4.37
N THR A 4 2.68 -9.08 5.27
CA THR A 4 1.41 -9.64 5.74
C THR A 4 0.28 -8.77 5.25
N VAL A 5 -0.65 -9.34 4.47
CA VAL A 5 -1.90 -8.67 4.12
C VAL A 5 -2.97 -9.14 5.10
N THR A 6 -3.69 -8.22 5.74
CA THR A 6 -4.85 -8.53 6.56
C THR A 6 -6.09 -7.83 6.01
N ALA A 7 -7.25 -8.46 6.09
CA ALA A 7 -8.52 -7.87 5.68
C ALA A 7 -9.71 -8.46 6.46
N GLY A 8 -10.81 -7.73 6.50
CA GLY A 8 -11.99 -8.04 7.28
C GLY A 8 -12.07 -7.22 8.57
N ALA A 9 -13.28 -7.13 9.11
CA ALA A 9 -13.55 -6.47 10.39
C ALA A 9 -13.92 -7.51 11.45
N ALA A 10 -13.76 -7.14 12.73
CA ALA A 10 -14.18 -8.01 13.83
C ALA A 10 -15.64 -8.49 13.64
N PRO A 11 -15.92 -9.79 13.82
CA PRO A 11 -15.07 -10.81 14.44
C PRO A 11 -14.15 -11.59 13.49
N ARG A 12 -14.21 -11.35 12.17
CA ARG A 12 -13.55 -12.22 11.18
C ARG A 12 -12.50 -11.45 10.38
N VAL A 13 -11.24 -11.69 10.75
CA VAL A 13 -10.07 -11.14 10.08
C VAL A 13 -9.31 -12.28 9.39
N TYR A 14 -8.90 -12.04 8.16
CA TYR A 14 -8.10 -12.94 7.35
C TYR A 14 -6.68 -12.39 7.20
N SER A 15 -5.70 -13.28 7.04
CA SER A 15 -4.29 -12.92 6.92
C SER A 15 -3.58 -13.78 5.88
N TRP A 16 -2.76 -13.15 5.03
CA TRP A 16 -1.96 -13.80 3.99
C TRP A 16 -0.51 -13.34 4.07
N GLN A 17 0.43 -14.26 3.83
CA GLN A 17 1.87 -13.99 3.81
C GLN A 17 2.40 -13.95 2.38
N HIS A 18 3.28 -12.98 2.11
CA HIS A 18 3.88 -12.75 0.80
C HIS A 18 5.39 -12.55 0.92
N GLY A 19 6.14 -13.08 -0.05
CA GLY A 19 7.59 -12.92 -0.14
C GLY A 19 8.05 -11.62 -0.82
N SER A 20 7.13 -10.87 -1.43
CA SER A 20 7.43 -9.63 -2.14
C SER A 20 6.38 -8.56 -1.87
N MET A 21 6.80 -7.30 -1.93
CA MET A 21 5.91 -6.16 -1.70
C MET A 21 4.88 -6.02 -2.83
N LEU A 22 5.26 -6.33 -4.08
CA LEU A 22 4.36 -6.26 -5.24
C LEU A 22 3.21 -7.26 -5.13
N SER A 23 3.49 -8.53 -4.77
CA SER A 23 2.44 -9.54 -4.61
C SER A 23 1.49 -9.22 -3.45
N ALA A 24 2.01 -8.65 -2.35
CA ALA A 24 1.19 -8.17 -1.26
C ALA A 24 0.29 -6.99 -1.68
N LEU A 25 0.81 -6.08 -2.51
CA LEU A 25 0.05 -4.96 -3.06
C LEU A 25 -1.06 -5.43 -4.01
N GLU A 26 -0.77 -6.34 -4.92
CA GLU A 26 -1.77 -6.94 -5.83
C GLU A 26 -2.90 -7.62 -5.07
N GLN A 27 -2.56 -8.41 -4.04
CA GLN A 27 -3.56 -9.04 -3.16
C GLN A 27 -4.38 -7.99 -2.40
N GLY A 28 -3.73 -6.96 -1.85
CA GLY A 28 -4.40 -5.89 -1.11
C GLY A 28 -5.38 -5.10 -2.00
N LEU A 29 -4.98 -4.75 -3.22
CA LEU A 29 -5.86 -4.08 -4.17
C LEU A 29 -7.04 -4.97 -4.58
N SER A 30 -6.80 -6.25 -4.82
CA SER A 30 -7.87 -7.21 -5.17
C SER A 30 -8.90 -7.38 -4.06
N LEU A 31 -8.47 -7.41 -2.79
CA LEU A 31 -9.37 -7.48 -1.65
C LEU A 31 -10.17 -6.18 -1.49
N ALA A 32 -9.52 -5.03 -1.68
CA ALA A 32 -10.18 -3.74 -1.61
C ALA A 32 -11.24 -3.56 -2.70
N THR A 33 -10.96 -3.97 -3.94
CA THR A 33 -11.93 -3.94 -5.04
C THR A 33 -13.05 -4.96 -4.87
N SER A 34 -12.77 -6.08 -4.20
CA SER A 34 -13.78 -7.07 -3.81
C SER A 34 -14.67 -6.60 -2.63
N GLY A 35 -14.45 -5.40 -2.08
CA GLY A 35 -15.26 -4.83 -1.01
C GLY A 35 -14.90 -5.31 0.40
N MET A 36 -13.72 -5.91 0.60
CA MET A 36 -13.26 -6.25 1.96
C MET A 36 -12.95 -4.99 2.77
N ALA A 37 -13.34 -5.01 4.04
CA ALA A 37 -13.04 -3.96 5.00
C ALA A 37 -11.60 -4.06 5.54
N GLU A 38 -11.09 -2.96 6.09
CA GLU A 38 -9.83 -2.89 6.85
C GLU A 38 -8.60 -3.56 6.19
N VAL A 39 -8.50 -3.48 4.86
CA VAL A 39 -7.35 -4.04 4.12
C VAL A 39 -6.07 -3.31 4.51
N ARG A 40 -5.09 -4.05 5.03
CA ARG A 40 -3.80 -3.53 5.51
C ARG A 40 -2.66 -4.43 5.07
N ILE A 41 -1.54 -3.80 4.71
CA ILE A 41 -0.31 -4.47 4.31
C ILE A 41 0.77 -4.09 5.33
N THR A 42 1.32 -5.07 6.02
CA THR A 42 2.36 -4.89 7.04
C THR A 42 3.67 -5.46 6.53
N ASP A 43 4.73 -4.66 6.48
CA ASP A 43 6.07 -5.14 6.12
C ASP A 43 6.79 -5.86 7.28
N GLY A 44 7.91 -6.50 6.99
CA GLY A 44 8.72 -7.20 7.99
C GLY A 44 9.41 -6.30 9.02
N GLN A 45 9.21 -4.98 8.96
CA GLN A 45 9.63 -4.01 9.99
C GLN A 45 8.43 -3.50 10.80
N GLY A 46 7.23 -4.03 10.55
CA GLY A 46 5.99 -3.65 11.24
C GLY A 46 5.31 -2.40 10.67
N ARG A 47 5.80 -1.82 9.57
CA ARG A 47 5.15 -0.65 8.97
C ARG A 47 3.88 -1.10 8.25
N CYS A 48 2.79 -0.41 8.54
CA CYS A 48 1.47 -0.72 8.00
C CYS A 48 1.08 0.31 6.93
N TYR A 49 0.52 -0.17 5.83
CA TYR A 49 0.04 0.63 4.72
C TYR A 49 -1.37 0.19 4.32
N SER A 50 -2.19 1.13 3.83
CA SER A 50 -3.33 0.77 3.00
C SER A 50 -2.82 0.41 1.59
N PRO A 51 -3.57 -0.40 0.81
CA PRO A 51 -3.19 -0.71 -0.57
C PRO A 51 -2.94 0.54 -1.42
N ALA A 52 -3.79 1.57 -1.29
CA ALA A 52 -3.64 2.83 -2.03
C ALA A 52 -2.39 3.62 -1.61
N ALA A 53 -2.09 3.69 -0.31
CA ALA A 53 -0.88 4.37 0.17
C ALA A 53 0.39 3.65 -0.31
N LEU A 54 0.39 2.31 -0.27
CA LEU A 54 1.53 1.53 -0.75
C LEU A 54 1.70 1.65 -2.27
N TYR A 55 0.59 1.70 -3.03
CA TYR A 55 0.63 1.98 -4.46
C TYR A 55 1.30 3.32 -4.75
N GLN A 56 0.95 4.37 -4.01
CA GLN A 56 1.60 5.68 -4.14
C GLN A 56 3.08 5.66 -3.77
N VAL A 57 3.49 4.89 -2.76
CA VAL A 57 4.91 4.75 -2.42
C VAL A 57 5.71 4.09 -3.55
N MET A 58 5.13 3.10 -4.24
CA MET A 58 5.80 2.37 -5.31
C MET A 58 5.78 3.09 -6.65
N PHE A 59 4.63 3.64 -7.01
CA PHE A 59 4.33 4.10 -8.37
C PHE A 59 3.88 5.56 -8.41
N GLY A 60 3.60 6.17 -7.26
CA GLY A 60 3.31 7.59 -7.17
C GLY A 60 4.54 8.36 -7.59
N GLN A 61 4.42 9.11 -8.69
CA GLN A 61 5.46 10.01 -9.12
C GLN A 61 5.75 11.00 -7.99
N ARG A 62 7.04 11.23 -7.66
CA ARG A 62 7.47 12.37 -6.83
C ARG A 62 7.28 13.72 -7.54
N ASP A 63 6.29 13.86 -8.41
CA ASP A 63 6.23 14.94 -9.38
C ASP A 63 5.76 16.26 -8.73
N ALA A 64 6.35 17.38 -9.17
CA ALA A 64 5.90 18.76 -8.96
C ALA A 64 6.33 19.57 -7.70
N ARG A 65 7.52 19.37 -7.12
CA ARG A 65 8.09 20.37 -6.15
C ARG A 65 9.48 20.94 -6.46
N GLU A 66 10.17 20.47 -7.50
CA GLU A 66 11.43 21.08 -7.97
C GLU A 66 11.28 21.62 -9.39
N MET A 67 10.42 22.64 -9.56
CA MET A 67 10.58 23.59 -10.66
C MET A 67 11.07 24.89 -10.04
N PRO A 68 12.34 25.31 -10.26
CA PRO A 68 12.78 26.61 -9.80
C PRO A 68 11.93 27.63 -10.56
N ARG A 69 11.14 28.42 -9.83
CA ARG A 69 10.45 29.59 -10.39
C ARG A 69 11.54 30.45 -11.03
N ALA A 70 11.60 30.44 -12.36
CA ALA A 70 12.42 31.36 -13.11
C ALA A 70 12.06 32.77 -12.65
N ARG A 71 13.06 33.44 -12.07
CA ARG A 71 12.95 34.85 -11.66
C ARG A 71 12.85 35.64 -12.96
N ALA A 72 11.63 36.03 -13.33
CA ALA A 72 11.43 37.02 -14.37
C ALA A 72 12.01 38.34 -13.87
N ALA A 73 13.02 38.82 -14.60
CA ALA A 73 13.61 40.15 -14.50
C ALA A 73 12.72 41.17 -15.20
#